data_AF-E7D157-F1
#
_entry.id   AF-E7D157-F1
#
_cell.length_a   1.000
_cell.length_b   1.000
_cell.length_c   1.000
_cell.angle_alpha   90.00
_cell.angle_beta   90.00
_cell.angle_gamma   90.00
#
_symmetry.space_group_name_H-M   'P 1'
#
loop_
_entity.id
_entity.type
_entity.pdbx_description
1 polymer ?
#
loop_
_entity_poly.entity_id
_entity_poly.type
_entity_poly.pdbx_seq_one_letter_code
_entity_poly.pdbx_strand_id
1 'polypeptide(L)'
;MFWKLVLFICTVVCTCLLDTVCGQGGGDYGYYAYGYISNDLKGNYCRGRRPQECCPGRDDTCTVPILGTQCYCDLFCDRDSGGDCCPDFENVCLGRAVLPPELIVRPQCLYQGKYHNLGEVIRINCNKCTCQQKNGTVFDFVCEQNVCLVRPEFVTAINDARQGWRASNYSFFWGKTLENGIRHRLGTFKPSRTTMEMTEIHQIPNGPLPESFDSRQKWRNMITPIRDQGDCASSWAFSTTALASDRLAIESLGMERKELSPQH
;
A
#
# COMPACT_ATOMS: atom_id res chain seq x y z
N MET A 1 -44.09 -0.99 31.33
CA MET A 1 -44.46 0.36 30.83
C MET A 1 -43.49 0.68 29.70
N PHE A 2 -43.93 0.35 28.47
CA PHE A 2 -43.50 0.85 27.15
C PHE A 2 -41.98 0.98 26.88
N TRP A 3 -41.29 0.24 26.00
CA TRP A 3 -41.65 -0.36 24.70
C TRP A 3 -42.63 0.50 23.90
N LYS A 4 -42.13 1.60 23.32
CA LYS A 4 -42.64 2.29 22.11
C LYS A 4 -41.78 3.53 21.78
N LEU A 5 -40.87 3.37 20.82
CA LEU A 5 -40.39 4.38 19.85
C LEU A 5 -39.37 3.61 18.95
N VAL A 6 -39.75 2.68 18.07
CA VAL A 6 -40.58 2.79 16.86
C VAL A 6 -40.23 4.01 16.00
N LEU A 7 -39.40 3.71 14.99
CA LEU A 7 -39.53 4.10 13.59
C LEU A 7 -39.78 5.59 13.33
N PHE A 8 -38.73 6.29 12.92
CA PHE A 8 -38.78 7.18 11.76
C PHE A 8 -37.33 7.42 11.32
N ILE A 9 -36.92 6.71 10.26
CA ILE A 9 -35.93 7.03 9.20
C ILE A 9 -35.66 5.68 8.51
N CYS A 10 -36.70 5.17 7.87
CA CYS A 10 -36.61 4.11 6.88
C CYS A 10 -37.77 4.35 5.92
N THR A 11 -37.56 5.24 4.94
CA THR A 11 -38.29 5.35 3.66
C THR A 11 -37.86 6.62 2.93
N VAL A 12 -36.74 6.55 2.22
CA VAL A 12 -36.60 7.05 0.83
C VAL A 12 -35.69 6.01 0.16
N VAL A 13 -36.27 4.89 -0.31
CA VAL A 13 -36.39 4.54 -1.74
C VAL A 13 -35.00 4.44 -2.39
N CYS A 14 -34.36 3.27 -2.45
CA CYS A 14 -34.67 2.09 -3.27
C CYS A 14 -34.73 2.40 -4.78
N THR A 15 -33.59 2.25 -5.44
CA THR A 15 -33.32 1.91 -6.87
C THR A 15 -31.80 2.10 -7.02
N CYS A 16 -30.94 1.15 -7.40
CA CYS A 16 -31.08 -0.06 -8.17
C CYS A 16 -30.12 -1.15 -7.61
N LEU A 17 -30.59 -2.39 -7.63
CA LEU A 17 -29.75 -3.57 -7.67
C LEU A 17 -29.56 -3.96 -9.14
N LEU A 18 -28.38 -4.50 -9.42
CA LEU A 18 -27.96 -5.36 -10.54
C LEU A 18 -26.91 -4.77 -11.51
N ASP A 19 -25.93 -5.65 -11.75
CA ASP A 19 -24.89 -5.67 -12.78
C ASP A 19 -23.75 -4.66 -12.58
N THR A 20 -22.45 -5.00 -12.57
CA THR A 20 -21.77 -6.05 -13.31
C THR A 20 -20.34 -6.19 -12.77
N VAL A 21 -19.80 -7.41 -12.83
CA VAL A 21 -18.36 -7.68 -12.86
C VAL A 21 -17.73 -6.95 -14.04
N CYS A 22 -16.67 -6.18 -13.80
CA CYS A 22 -15.60 -5.80 -14.74
C CYS A 22 -14.49 -5.20 -13.85
N GLY A 23 -13.26 -5.69 -13.77
CA GLY A 23 -12.38 -6.11 -14.85
C GLY A 23 -11.11 -5.28 -14.68
N GLN A 24 -9.97 -5.93 -14.42
CA GLN A 24 -8.66 -5.31 -14.47
C GLN A 24 -8.43 -4.65 -15.84
N GLY A 25 -7.84 -3.47 -15.84
CA GLY A 25 -7.32 -2.77 -17.03
C GLY A 25 -7.13 -1.31 -16.65
N GLY A 26 -5.92 -0.81 -16.35
CA GLY A 26 -4.74 -0.91 -17.18
C GLY A 26 -4.83 0.19 -18.24
N GLY A 27 -4.26 1.36 -17.95
CA GLY A 27 -4.18 2.48 -18.90
C GLY A 27 -4.30 3.84 -18.21
N ASP A 28 -3.23 4.27 -17.54
CA ASP A 28 -3.06 5.68 -17.20
C ASP A 28 -2.67 6.41 -18.49
N TYR A 29 -3.67 6.98 -19.18
CA TYR A 29 -3.48 7.59 -20.50
C TYR A 29 -3.12 9.06 -20.34
N GLY A 30 -1.92 9.40 -20.82
CA GLY A 30 -1.42 10.77 -20.89
C GLY A 30 -2.37 11.73 -21.62
N TYR A 31 -2.28 13.00 -21.24
CA TYR A 31 -2.97 14.11 -21.91
C TYR A 31 -2.32 14.38 -23.26
N TYR A 32 -3.08 14.27 -24.36
CA TYR A 32 -2.65 14.66 -25.70
C TYR A 32 -3.03 16.12 -25.96
N ALA A 33 -2.06 16.91 -26.46
CA ALA A 33 -2.32 18.23 -27.04
C ALA A 33 -2.72 18.05 -28.51
N TYR A 34 -3.77 18.77 -28.92
CA TYR A 34 -4.52 18.70 -30.19
C TYR A 34 -5.61 17.61 -30.26
N GLY A 35 -6.87 18.08 -30.23
CA GLY A 35 -8.10 17.43 -30.70
C GLY A 35 -8.25 15.91 -30.49
N TYR A 36 -8.80 15.50 -29.35
CA TYR A 36 -9.24 14.12 -29.14
C TYR A 36 -10.39 13.76 -30.10
N ILE A 37 -10.18 12.78 -30.99
CA ILE A 37 -11.28 11.93 -31.48
C ILE A 37 -11.53 10.91 -30.37
N SER A 38 -12.68 10.98 -29.70
CA SER A 38 -13.03 10.01 -28.63
C SER A 38 -13.01 8.58 -29.18
N ASN A 39 -12.78 7.58 -28.33
CA ASN A 39 -12.85 6.17 -28.76
C ASN A 39 -14.21 5.82 -29.38
N ASP A 40 -15.27 6.53 -29.00
CA ASP A 40 -16.64 6.38 -29.52
C ASP A 40 -16.81 6.92 -30.95
N LEU A 41 -15.85 7.70 -31.45
CA LEU A 41 -15.81 8.29 -32.79
C LEU A 41 -14.81 7.58 -33.72
N LYS A 42 -14.23 6.46 -33.29
CA LYS A 42 -13.36 5.62 -34.14
C LYS A 42 -14.22 4.75 -35.05
N GLY A 43 -14.13 4.99 -36.35
CA GLY A 43 -14.88 4.22 -37.35
C GLY A 43 -14.44 4.52 -38.78
N ASN A 44 -14.95 3.72 -39.72
CA ASN A 44 -14.83 3.98 -41.15
C ASN A 44 -16.10 4.73 -41.60
N TYR A 45 -16.03 6.05 -41.75
CA TYR A 45 -17.17 6.86 -42.19
C TYR A 45 -17.01 7.18 -43.68
N CYS A 46 -16.19 8.16 -44.03
CA CYS A 46 -15.92 8.50 -45.43
C CYS A 46 -15.30 7.32 -46.20
N ARG A 47 -14.50 6.48 -45.53
CA ARG A 47 -13.95 5.27 -46.12
C ARG A 47 -15.01 4.22 -46.46
N GLY A 48 -16.11 4.18 -45.69
CA GLY A 48 -17.19 3.21 -45.85
C GLY A 48 -18.30 3.64 -46.81
N ARG A 49 -18.35 4.92 -47.18
CA ARG A 49 -19.37 5.50 -48.07
C ARG A 49 -19.20 5.01 -49.52
N ARG A 50 -20.32 4.79 -50.21
CA ARG A 50 -20.37 4.44 -51.63
C ARG A 50 -21.18 5.48 -52.42
N PRO A 51 -20.69 5.97 -53.58
CA PRO A 51 -19.36 5.74 -54.14
C PRO A 51 -18.26 6.26 -53.21
N GLN A 52 -17.07 5.66 -53.27
CA GLN A 52 -15.92 6.00 -52.42
C GLN A 52 -15.22 7.27 -52.94
N GLU A 53 -16.02 8.29 -53.23
CA GLU A 53 -15.61 9.57 -53.82
C GLU A 53 -16.10 10.70 -52.91
N CYS A 54 -15.20 11.63 -52.59
CA CYS A 54 -15.54 12.80 -51.79
C CYS A 54 -16.19 13.86 -52.67
N CYS A 55 -17.26 14.48 -52.16
CA CYS A 55 -18.04 15.40 -52.98
C CYS A 55 -17.28 16.73 -53.19
N PRO A 56 -17.33 17.33 -54.39
CA PRO A 56 -16.52 18.49 -54.73
C PRO A 56 -16.91 19.79 -54.00
N GLY A 57 -18.09 19.82 -53.38
CA GLY A 57 -18.58 20.93 -52.58
C GLY A 57 -19.61 20.45 -51.56
N ARG A 58 -20.19 21.38 -50.78
CA ARG A 58 -21.20 21.05 -49.77
C ARG A 58 -22.38 20.32 -50.40
N ASP A 59 -22.60 19.09 -49.98
CA ASP A 59 -23.62 18.22 -50.53
C ASP A 59 -24.31 17.45 -49.42
N ASP A 60 -25.60 17.72 -49.20
CA ASP A 60 -26.41 17.09 -48.15
C ASP A 60 -26.65 15.59 -48.39
N THR A 61 -26.36 15.10 -49.61
CA THR A 61 -26.35 13.66 -49.93
C THR A 61 -25.00 13.00 -49.60
N CYS A 62 -23.99 13.80 -49.26
CA CYS A 62 -22.62 13.38 -48.97
C CYS A 62 -22.38 13.11 -47.48
N THR A 63 -23.35 12.47 -46.82
CA THR A 63 -23.37 12.29 -45.37
C THR A 63 -23.26 10.82 -44.94
N VAL A 64 -22.76 10.60 -43.73
CA VAL A 64 -22.66 9.29 -43.07
C VAL A 64 -23.23 9.39 -41.64
N PRO A 65 -24.01 8.40 -41.17
CA PRO A 65 -24.48 8.38 -39.78
C PRO A 65 -23.33 8.28 -38.77
N ILE A 66 -23.37 9.11 -37.72
CA ILE A 66 -22.42 9.08 -36.60
C ILE A 66 -23.15 9.40 -35.29
N LEU A 67 -23.06 8.52 -34.28
CA LEU A 67 -23.63 8.73 -32.92
C LEU A 67 -25.07 9.30 -32.89
N GLY A 68 -25.93 8.88 -33.82
CA GLY A 68 -27.33 9.34 -33.90
C GLY A 68 -27.55 10.66 -34.68
N THR A 69 -26.49 11.26 -35.21
CA THR A 69 -26.52 12.38 -36.17
C THR A 69 -25.89 11.97 -37.51
N GLN A 70 -25.58 12.94 -38.36
CA GLN A 70 -24.89 12.75 -39.64
C GLN A 70 -23.63 13.63 -39.69
N CYS A 71 -22.55 13.12 -40.29
CA CYS A 71 -21.35 13.88 -40.62
C CYS A 71 -21.13 13.92 -42.13
N TYR A 72 -20.35 14.89 -42.61
CA TYR A 72 -20.11 15.14 -44.03
C TYR A 72 -18.73 14.63 -44.51
N CYS A 73 -18.71 14.12 -45.74
CA CYS A 73 -17.53 13.61 -46.45
C CYS A 73 -17.25 14.38 -47.75
N ASP A 74 -17.45 15.69 -47.72
CA ASP A 74 -17.28 16.59 -48.85
C ASP A 74 -16.08 17.52 -48.68
N LEU A 75 -15.55 18.05 -49.78
CA LEU A 75 -14.37 18.93 -49.75
C LEU A 75 -14.63 20.29 -49.08
N PHE A 76 -15.89 20.61 -48.76
CA PHE A 76 -16.22 21.78 -47.93
C PHE A 76 -15.69 21.62 -46.49
N CYS A 77 -15.35 20.40 -46.08
CA CYS A 77 -14.64 20.12 -44.83
C CYS A 77 -13.15 20.54 -44.82
N ASP A 78 -12.55 20.93 -45.95
CA ASP A 78 -11.20 21.53 -45.98
C ASP A 78 -11.25 23.01 -45.55
N ARG A 79 -11.60 23.25 -44.29
CA ARG A 79 -11.70 24.59 -43.67
C ARG A 79 -11.36 24.53 -42.18
N ASP A 80 -10.96 25.66 -41.61
CA ASP A 80 -10.53 25.76 -40.20
C ASP A 80 -11.64 25.52 -39.16
N SER A 81 -12.91 25.38 -39.57
CA SER A 81 -14.08 25.23 -38.68
C SER A 81 -15.10 24.17 -39.14
N GLY A 82 -14.62 22.93 -39.31
CA GLY A 82 -15.43 21.79 -39.74
C GLY A 82 -16.14 21.01 -38.62
N GLY A 83 -17.05 21.63 -37.87
CA GLY A 83 -17.75 20.98 -36.76
C GLY A 83 -18.59 19.74 -37.13
N ASP A 84 -19.09 19.67 -38.37
CA ASP A 84 -19.96 18.59 -38.87
C ASP A 84 -19.19 17.57 -39.76
N CYS A 85 -17.86 17.68 -39.83
CA CYS A 85 -17.03 16.85 -40.70
C CYS A 85 -16.76 15.48 -40.09
N CYS A 86 -16.76 14.43 -40.92
CA CYS A 86 -16.48 13.09 -40.40
C CYS A 86 -15.04 12.97 -39.86
N PRO A 87 -14.81 12.21 -38.78
CA PRO A 87 -13.47 12.09 -38.17
C PRO A 87 -12.38 11.55 -39.10
N ASP A 88 -12.73 10.79 -40.13
CA ASP A 88 -11.80 10.23 -41.13
C ASP A 88 -11.70 11.05 -42.42
N PHE A 89 -12.38 12.20 -42.54
CA PHE A 89 -12.39 13.06 -43.73
C PHE A 89 -10.98 13.47 -44.18
N GLU A 90 -10.16 14.02 -43.29
CA GLU A 90 -8.80 14.50 -43.61
C GLU A 90 -7.93 13.38 -44.21
N ASN A 91 -8.05 12.17 -43.66
CA ASN A 91 -7.31 11.00 -44.13
C ASN A 91 -7.86 10.46 -45.45
N VAL A 92 -9.19 10.38 -45.59
CA VAL A 92 -9.83 9.72 -46.73
C VAL A 92 -9.95 10.65 -47.95
N CYS A 93 -10.37 11.90 -47.74
CA CYS A 93 -10.67 12.85 -48.81
C CYS A 93 -9.48 13.73 -49.19
N LEU A 94 -8.65 14.12 -48.21
CA LEU A 94 -7.48 14.97 -48.45
C LEU A 94 -6.17 14.19 -48.46
N GLY A 95 -6.20 12.89 -48.12
CA GLY A 95 -5.01 12.05 -48.04
C GLY A 95 -4.01 12.50 -46.97
N ARG A 96 -4.43 13.36 -46.03
CA ARG A 96 -3.58 13.84 -44.94
C ARG A 96 -3.53 12.76 -43.87
N ALA A 97 -2.40 12.07 -43.76
CA ALA A 97 -2.19 11.09 -42.71
C ALA A 97 -2.22 11.81 -41.35
N VAL A 98 -3.21 11.49 -40.51
CA VAL A 98 -3.22 11.91 -39.10
C VAL A 98 -2.03 11.20 -38.45
N LEU A 99 -0.95 11.93 -38.19
CA LEU A 99 0.18 11.40 -37.43
C LEU A 99 -0.36 10.98 -36.06
N PRO A 100 -0.03 9.76 -35.57
CA PRO A 100 -0.42 9.36 -34.24
C PRO A 100 0.10 10.40 -33.25
N PRO A 101 -0.73 10.85 -32.28
CA PRO A 101 -0.31 11.89 -31.36
C PRO A 101 0.91 11.41 -30.58
N GLU A 102 1.94 12.27 -30.48
CA GLU A 102 3.15 11.95 -29.73
C GLU A 102 2.75 11.64 -28.27
N LEU A 103 3.17 10.47 -27.79
CA LEU A 103 3.04 10.12 -26.38
C LEU A 103 3.89 11.09 -25.55
N ILE A 104 3.25 11.94 -24.75
CA ILE A 104 3.95 12.76 -23.76
C ILE A 104 4.38 11.84 -22.62
N VAL A 105 5.60 11.32 -22.72
CA VAL A 105 6.21 10.49 -21.69
C VAL A 105 6.73 11.39 -20.58
N ARG A 106 6.12 11.32 -19.39
CA ARG A 106 6.63 12.00 -18.21
C ARG A 106 7.68 11.09 -17.53
N PRO A 107 8.94 11.51 -17.40
CA PRO A 107 10.00 10.69 -16.81
C PRO A 107 9.91 10.67 -15.28
N GLN A 108 8.83 10.09 -14.77
CA GLN A 108 8.49 10.09 -13.35
C GLN A 108 8.02 8.71 -12.89
N CYS A 109 8.38 8.35 -11.65
CA CYS A 109 7.90 7.14 -10.99
C CYS A 109 6.71 7.48 -10.08
N LEU A 110 5.71 6.59 -10.01
CA LEU A 110 4.55 6.75 -9.15
C LEU A 110 4.70 5.89 -7.89
N TYR A 111 4.62 6.49 -6.71
CA TYR A 111 4.57 5.75 -5.44
C TYR A 111 3.52 6.38 -4.51
N GLN A 112 2.57 5.55 -4.04
CA GLN A 112 1.48 5.97 -3.14
C GLN A 112 0.71 7.22 -3.63
N GLY A 113 0.49 7.33 -4.95
CA GLY A 113 -0.23 8.46 -5.56
C GLY A 113 0.61 9.73 -5.74
N LYS A 114 1.91 9.71 -5.43
CA LYS A 114 2.84 10.83 -5.64
C LYS A 114 3.80 10.52 -6.80
N TYR A 115 3.97 11.50 -7.69
CA TYR A 115 4.97 11.45 -8.75
C TYR A 115 6.35 11.88 -8.22
N HIS A 116 7.36 11.11 -8.59
CA HIS A 116 8.76 11.32 -8.22
C HIS A 116 9.61 11.47 -9.47
N ASN A 117 10.57 12.37 -9.44
CA ASN A 117 11.41 12.66 -10.61
C ASN A 117 12.47 11.58 -10.81
N LEU A 118 12.98 11.44 -12.03
CA LEU A 118 14.12 10.57 -12.33
C LEU A 118 15.31 10.89 -11.41
N GLY A 119 15.91 9.86 -10.83
CA GLY A 119 17.03 9.98 -9.89
C GLY A 119 16.62 10.31 -8.45
N GLU A 120 15.34 10.61 -8.18
CA GLU A 120 14.85 10.82 -6.82
C GLU A 120 14.93 9.52 -6.01
N VAL A 121 15.46 9.63 -4.80
CA VAL A 121 15.61 8.50 -3.86
C VAL A 121 14.58 8.62 -2.76
N ILE A 122 13.73 7.61 -2.64
CA ILE A 122 12.77 7.45 -1.55
C ILE A 122 13.13 6.25 -0.69
N ARG A 123 12.57 6.18 0.52
CA ARG A 123 12.73 5.02 1.40
C ARG A 123 11.42 4.24 1.47
N ILE A 124 11.42 3.03 0.93
CA ILE A 124 10.30 2.10 1.02
C ILE A 124 10.64 1.07 2.10
N ASN A 125 9.98 1.19 3.25
CA ASN A 125 10.28 0.42 4.45
C ASN A 125 11.76 0.59 4.87
N CYS A 126 12.57 -0.48 4.77
CA CYS A 126 13.99 -0.48 5.11
C CYS A 126 14.91 -0.25 3.91
N ASN A 127 14.37 -0.30 2.69
CA ASN A 127 15.15 -0.24 1.46
C ASN A 127 15.13 1.18 0.88
N LYS A 128 16.29 1.62 0.38
CA LYS A 128 16.37 2.82 -0.46
C LYS A 128 16.01 2.46 -1.90
N CYS A 129 15.18 3.28 -2.50
CA CYS A 129 14.60 3.08 -3.82
C CYS A 129 14.82 4.32 -4.68
N THR A 130 15.47 4.14 -5.82
CA THR A 130 15.78 5.23 -6.75
C THR A 130 14.87 5.13 -7.96
N CYS A 131 14.21 6.23 -8.33
CA CYS A 131 13.43 6.29 -9.56
C CYS A 131 14.35 6.22 -10.78
N GLN A 132 14.21 5.17 -11.60
CA GLN A 132 15.05 4.93 -12.77
C GLN A 132 14.21 4.52 -13.98
N GLN A 133 14.76 4.75 -15.17
CA GLN A 133 14.19 4.26 -16.41
C GLN A 133 14.53 2.77 -16.55
N LYS A 134 13.52 1.90 -16.58
CA LYS A 134 13.73 0.46 -16.76
C LYS A 134 13.86 0.09 -18.23
N ASN A 135 12.92 0.53 -19.06
CA ASN A 135 12.89 0.19 -20.48
C ASN A 135 12.03 1.19 -21.26
N GLY A 136 12.58 1.78 -22.33
CA GLY A 136 11.84 2.69 -23.20
C GLY A 136 11.16 3.81 -22.41
N THR A 137 9.82 3.81 -22.39
CA THR A 137 9.00 4.83 -21.72
C THR A 137 8.57 4.44 -20.30
N VAL A 138 9.10 3.34 -19.74
CA VAL A 138 8.75 2.81 -18.42
C VAL A 138 9.74 3.28 -17.36
N PHE A 139 9.23 3.99 -16.35
CA PHE A 139 9.96 4.47 -15.18
C PHE A 139 9.45 3.77 -13.94
N ASP A 140 10.37 3.23 -13.14
CA ASP A 140 10.03 2.46 -11.94
C ASP A 140 11.12 2.60 -10.88
N PHE A 141 10.80 2.27 -9.63
CA PHE A 141 11.74 2.30 -8.54
C PHE A 141 12.65 1.06 -8.57
N VAL A 142 13.96 1.30 -8.56
CA VAL A 142 14.98 0.27 -8.33
C VAL A 142 15.40 0.35 -6.87
N CYS A 143 15.01 -0.66 -6.10
CA CYS A 143 15.24 -0.73 -4.66
C CYS A 143 16.37 -1.67 -4.27
N GLU A 144 17.00 -1.39 -3.13
CA GLU A 144 17.81 -2.36 -2.40
C GLU A 144 16.98 -3.62 -2.06
N GLN A 145 17.65 -4.77 -1.94
CA GLN A 145 17.03 -6.07 -1.67
C GLN A 145 17.18 -6.53 -0.21
N ASN A 146 17.30 -5.61 0.73
CA ASN A 146 17.44 -6.00 2.14
C ASN A 146 16.12 -6.59 2.66
N VAL A 147 16.24 -7.62 3.50
CA VAL A 147 15.09 -8.17 4.22
C VAL A 147 14.72 -7.20 5.34
N CYS A 148 13.53 -6.62 5.28
CA CYS A 148 13.04 -5.73 6.33
C CYS A 148 12.55 -6.51 7.56
N LEU A 149 12.72 -5.94 8.74
CA LEU A 149 12.33 -6.54 10.02
C LEU A 149 10.81 -6.71 10.12
N VAL A 150 10.07 -5.65 9.80
CA VAL A 150 8.61 -5.68 9.72
C VAL A 150 8.18 -5.78 8.27
N ARG A 151 7.40 -6.82 7.97
CA ARG A 151 6.90 -7.13 6.63
C ARG A 151 5.37 -7.18 6.68
N PRO A 152 4.65 -6.24 6.03
CA PRO A 152 3.19 -6.15 6.10
C PRO A 152 2.48 -7.44 5.72
N GLU A 153 3.01 -8.18 4.74
CA GLU A 153 2.48 -9.47 4.31
C GLU A 153 2.45 -10.51 5.43
N PHE A 154 3.43 -10.49 6.34
CA PHE A 154 3.45 -11.39 7.49
C PHE A 154 2.48 -10.93 8.58
N VAL A 155 2.32 -9.62 8.78
CA VAL A 155 1.33 -9.11 9.74
C VAL A 155 -0.07 -9.56 9.34
N THR A 156 -0.42 -9.47 8.05
CA THR A 156 -1.70 -9.96 7.53
C THR A 156 -1.82 -11.48 7.70
N ALA A 157 -0.85 -12.26 7.21
CA ALA A 157 -0.89 -13.71 7.26
C ALA A 157 -0.99 -14.27 8.70
N ILE A 158 -0.29 -13.66 9.66
CA ILE A 158 -0.37 -14.06 11.07
C ILE A 158 -1.76 -13.78 11.64
N ASN A 159 -2.33 -12.61 11.36
CA ASN A 159 -3.64 -12.22 11.86
C ASN A 159 -4.76 -13.08 11.27
N ASP A 160 -4.64 -13.47 10.00
CA ASP A 160 -5.58 -14.36 9.33
C ASP A 160 -5.58 -15.77 9.95
N ALA A 161 -4.43 -16.22 10.45
CA ALA A 161 -4.26 -17.52 11.09
C ALA A 161 -4.92 -17.63 12.48
N ARG A 162 -5.39 -16.53 13.09
CA ARG A 162 -6.14 -16.51 14.37
C ARG A 162 -5.49 -17.29 15.51
N GLN A 163 -4.21 -17.06 15.77
CA GLN A 163 -3.40 -17.81 16.74
C GLN A 163 -3.56 -17.37 18.22
N GLY A 164 -4.64 -16.68 18.59
CA GLY A 164 -4.87 -16.16 19.95
C GLY A 164 -4.08 -14.90 20.31
N TRP A 165 -3.30 -14.36 19.38
CA TRP A 165 -2.62 -13.07 19.48
C TRP A 165 -2.72 -12.32 18.15
N ARG A 166 -2.47 -11.01 18.16
CA ARG A 166 -2.56 -10.14 16.99
C ARG A 166 -1.21 -9.49 16.70
N ALA A 167 -0.70 -9.68 15.48
CA ALA A 167 0.47 -8.98 14.97
C ALA A 167 0.13 -7.54 14.59
N SER A 168 1.08 -6.63 14.83
CA SER A 168 0.97 -5.22 14.46
C SER A 168 2.33 -4.66 14.05
N ASN A 169 2.31 -3.51 13.38
CA ASN A 169 3.50 -2.76 13.02
C ASN A 169 3.84 -1.74 14.11
N TYR A 170 5.02 -1.89 14.70
CA TYR A 170 5.56 -0.95 15.68
C TYR A 170 6.52 0.02 15.00
N SER A 171 6.30 1.33 15.20
CA SER A 171 7.06 2.41 14.55
C SER A 171 8.57 2.31 14.78
N PHE A 172 9.00 1.90 15.97
CA PHE A 172 10.41 1.76 16.31
C PHE A 172 11.10 0.55 15.63
N PHE A 173 10.33 -0.38 15.05
CA PHE A 173 10.85 -1.47 14.21
C PHE A 173 10.71 -1.19 12.71
N TRP A 174 9.85 -0.25 12.33
CA TRP A 174 9.64 0.09 10.92
C TRP A 174 10.90 0.66 10.27
N GLY A 175 11.26 0.15 9.10
CA GLY A 175 12.44 0.55 8.36
C GLY A 175 13.78 0.05 8.91
N LYS A 176 13.79 -0.84 9.91
CA LYS A 176 14.97 -1.62 10.27
C LYS A 176 15.07 -2.87 9.40
N THR A 177 16.28 -3.31 9.11
CA THR A 177 16.52 -4.61 8.46
C THR A 177 16.40 -5.75 9.46
N LEU A 178 16.08 -6.95 8.98
CA LEU A 178 16.02 -8.16 9.79
C LEU A 178 17.35 -8.43 10.49
N GLU A 179 18.47 -8.28 9.78
CA GLU A 179 19.81 -8.42 10.34
C GLU A 179 20.04 -7.46 11.51
N ASN A 180 19.68 -6.18 11.35
CA ASN A 180 19.81 -5.20 12.44
C ASN A 180 18.90 -5.53 13.63
N GLY A 181 17.69 -6.03 13.38
CA GLY A 181 16.79 -6.51 14.43
C GLY A 181 17.41 -7.65 15.21
N ILE A 182 17.91 -8.68 14.54
CA ILE A 182 18.58 -9.82 15.18
C ILE A 182 19.80 -9.35 15.97
N ARG A 183 20.69 -8.57 15.33
CA ARG A 183 21.96 -8.13 15.94
C ARG A 183 21.76 -7.26 17.18
N HIS A 184 20.75 -6.40 17.21
CA HIS A 184 20.60 -5.39 18.28
C HIS A 184 19.42 -5.61 19.22
N ARG A 185 18.46 -6.49 18.88
CA ARG A 185 17.32 -6.81 19.77
C ARG A 185 17.42 -8.19 20.39
N LEU A 186 18.22 -9.11 19.84
CA LEU A 186 18.42 -10.46 20.39
C LEU A 186 19.83 -10.58 20.98
N GLY A 187 19.91 -10.63 22.30
CA GLY A 187 21.21 -10.63 23.02
C GLY A 187 21.51 -11.87 23.84
N THR A 188 20.59 -12.83 23.91
CA THR A 188 20.74 -14.01 24.77
C THR A 188 21.24 -15.19 23.95
N PHE A 189 22.41 -15.71 24.31
CA PHE A 189 22.98 -16.91 23.68
C PHE A 189 22.38 -18.18 24.26
N LYS A 190 22.47 -19.27 23.49
CA LYS A 190 22.12 -20.60 23.99
C LYS A 190 23.02 -20.93 25.19
N PRO A 191 22.45 -21.36 26.33
CA PRO A 191 23.21 -21.70 27.52
C PRO A 191 24.16 -22.89 27.28
N SER A 192 25.19 -23.01 28.13
CA SER A 192 26.12 -24.13 28.11
C SER A 192 25.42 -25.45 28.45
N ARG A 193 26.04 -26.59 28.10
CA ARG A 193 25.50 -27.93 28.44
C ARG A 193 25.25 -28.07 29.94
N THR A 194 26.21 -27.67 30.76
CA THR A 194 26.11 -27.72 32.23
C THR A 194 24.95 -26.88 32.76
N THR A 195 24.70 -25.71 32.16
CA THR A 195 23.56 -24.85 32.54
C THR A 195 22.22 -25.48 32.11
N MET A 196 22.18 -26.13 30.94
CA MET A 196 20.98 -26.87 30.50
C MET A 196 20.70 -28.12 31.34
N GLU A 197 21.71 -28.66 32.04
CA GLU A 197 21.59 -29.81 32.94
C GLU A 197 21.17 -29.42 34.37
N MET A 198 21.10 -28.12 34.70
CA MET A 198 20.62 -27.69 36.00
C MET A 198 19.16 -28.08 36.19
N THR A 199 18.86 -28.71 37.33
CA THR A 199 17.49 -29.09 37.71
C THR A 199 16.83 -27.99 38.51
N GLU A 200 15.51 -27.97 38.46
CA GLU A 200 14.69 -27.10 39.28
C GLU A 200 14.91 -27.35 40.78
N ILE A 201 14.67 -26.30 41.58
CA ILE A 201 14.56 -26.45 43.02
C ILE A 201 13.14 -26.91 43.32
N HIS A 202 12.99 -28.13 43.85
CA HIS A 202 11.70 -28.63 44.31
C HIS A 202 11.27 -27.90 45.58
N GLN A 203 10.34 -26.95 45.44
CA GLN A 203 9.59 -26.39 46.56
C GLN A 203 8.21 -27.00 46.57
N ILE A 204 7.84 -27.65 47.67
CA ILE A 204 6.49 -28.20 47.86
C ILE A 204 5.59 -27.02 48.26
N PRO A 205 4.61 -26.63 47.42
CA PRO A 205 3.73 -25.52 47.77
C PRO A 205 2.85 -25.90 48.96
N ASN A 206 2.71 -24.97 49.91
CA ASN A 206 1.77 -25.10 51.02
C ASN A 206 0.36 -24.76 50.54
N GLY A 207 -0.27 -25.68 49.82
CA GLY A 207 -1.64 -25.57 49.32
C GLY A 207 -1.76 -25.37 47.81
N PRO A 208 -3.01 -25.22 47.29
CA PRO A 208 -3.26 -25.06 45.87
C PRO A 208 -2.74 -23.69 45.38
N LEU A 209 -2.12 -23.70 44.20
CA LEU A 209 -1.73 -22.46 43.52
C LEU A 209 -2.99 -21.75 42.97
N PRO A 210 -2.98 -20.41 42.91
CA PRO A 210 -4.10 -19.66 42.34
C PRO A 210 -4.21 -19.88 40.83
N GLU A 211 -5.43 -19.80 40.29
CA GLU A 211 -5.70 -19.91 38.84
C GLU A 211 -5.02 -18.79 38.04
N SER A 212 -4.82 -17.62 38.64
CA SER A 212 -4.10 -16.49 38.05
C SER A 212 -3.19 -15.82 39.07
N PHE A 213 -2.06 -15.30 38.60
CA PHE A 213 -1.08 -14.63 39.45
C PHE A 213 -0.44 -13.46 38.71
N ASP A 214 -0.33 -12.31 39.39
CA ASP A 214 0.35 -11.13 38.90
C ASP A 214 1.27 -10.57 40.01
N SER A 215 2.58 -10.66 39.81
CA SER A 215 3.60 -10.18 40.74
C SER A 215 3.40 -8.72 41.12
N ARG A 216 2.90 -7.88 40.19
CA ARG A 216 2.68 -6.44 40.42
C ARG A 216 1.53 -6.19 41.39
N GLN A 217 0.56 -7.10 41.44
CA GLN A 217 -0.56 -7.01 42.37
C GLN A 217 -0.18 -7.55 43.74
N LYS A 218 0.61 -8.63 43.79
CA LYS A 218 1.09 -9.26 45.03
C LYS A 218 2.13 -8.40 45.76
N TRP A 219 3.12 -7.90 45.03
CA TRP A 219 4.21 -7.07 45.54
C TRP A 219 4.15 -5.67 44.91
N ARG A 220 3.12 -4.91 45.30
CA ARG A 220 2.88 -3.56 44.77
C ARG A 220 4.09 -2.67 44.97
N ASN A 221 4.48 -1.96 43.91
CA ASN A 221 5.62 -1.02 43.91
C ASN A 221 6.98 -1.66 44.23
N MET A 222 7.12 -2.98 44.06
CA MET A 222 8.39 -3.72 44.23
C MET A 222 8.87 -4.37 42.92
N ILE A 223 8.08 -4.28 41.85
CA ILE A 223 8.41 -4.84 40.54
C ILE A 223 8.92 -3.72 39.63
N THR A 224 10.08 -3.93 39.03
CA THR A 224 10.77 -3.01 38.15
C THR A 224 9.88 -2.69 36.94
N PRO A 225 9.78 -1.42 36.52
CA PRO A 225 9.00 -1.04 35.35
C PRO A 225 9.63 -1.58 34.05
N ILE A 226 8.89 -1.42 32.94
CA ILE A 226 9.42 -1.77 31.61
C ILE A 226 10.60 -0.85 31.26
N ARG A 227 11.67 -1.45 30.75
CA ARG A 227 12.92 -0.77 30.39
C ARG A 227 13.22 -0.97 28.90
N ASP A 228 13.98 -0.06 28.32
CA ASP A 228 14.42 -0.14 26.92
C ASP A 228 15.92 -0.47 26.85
N GLN A 229 16.25 -1.59 26.19
CA GLN A 229 17.63 -1.99 25.94
C GLN A 229 18.30 -1.17 24.81
N GLY A 230 17.50 -0.40 24.05
CA GLY A 230 17.96 0.36 22.89
C GLY A 230 18.46 -0.51 21.74
N ASP A 231 19.26 0.07 20.85
CA ASP A 231 20.00 -0.64 19.79
C ASP A 231 21.25 -1.36 20.32
N CYS A 232 21.07 -2.10 21.43
CA CYS A 232 22.12 -2.92 22.06
C CYS A 232 21.56 -4.31 22.40
N ALA A 233 22.34 -5.35 22.12
CA ALA A 233 22.01 -6.75 22.40
C ALA A 233 22.14 -7.10 23.90
N SER A 234 21.54 -6.29 24.78
CA SER A 234 21.73 -6.34 26.24
C SER A 234 20.52 -6.91 27.00
N SER A 235 19.56 -7.54 26.30
CA SER A 235 18.39 -8.20 26.90
C SER A 235 18.72 -9.09 28.12
N TRP A 236 19.85 -9.81 28.08
CA TRP A 236 20.31 -10.68 29.17
C TRP A 236 20.68 -9.88 30.43
N ALA A 237 21.33 -8.73 30.30
CA ALA A 237 21.69 -7.86 31.41
C ALA A 237 20.47 -7.12 31.98
N PHE A 238 19.58 -6.64 31.10
CA PHE A 238 18.34 -5.98 31.51
C PHE A 238 17.40 -6.91 32.28
N SER A 239 17.19 -8.14 31.80
CA SER A 239 16.36 -9.13 32.49
C SER A 239 16.97 -9.57 33.82
N THR A 240 18.28 -9.80 33.88
CA THR A 240 18.98 -10.20 35.11
C THR A 240 18.93 -9.12 36.18
N THR A 241 19.23 -7.87 35.81
CA THR A 241 19.22 -6.74 36.75
C THR A 241 17.81 -6.39 37.22
N ALA A 242 16.81 -6.43 36.33
CA ALA A 242 15.41 -6.25 36.73
C ALA A 242 14.96 -7.33 37.74
N LEU A 243 15.25 -8.61 37.47
CA LEU A 243 14.90 -9.69 38.40
C LEU A 243 15.62 -9.56 39.75
N ALA A 244 16.90 -9.20 39.74
CA ALA A 244 17.69 -9.01 40.96
C ALA A 244 17.18 -7.82 41.78
N SER A 245 16.79 -6.72 41.13
CA SER A 245 16.10 -5.60 41.77
C SER A 245 14.78 -6.00 42.42
N ASP A 246 13.94 -6.73 41.68
CA ASP A 246 12.63 -7.18 42.18
C ASP A 246 12.79 -8.09 43.39
N ARG A 247 13.71 -9.05 43.32
CA ARG A 247 13.99 -9.97 44.43
C ARG A 247 14.56 -9.24 45.64
N LEU A 248 15.49 -8.29 45.45
CA LEU A 248 16.01 -7.50 46.56
C LEU A 248 14.89 -6.74 47.27
N ALA A 249 13.95 -6.16 46.51
CA ALA A 249 12.81 -5.48 47.08
C ALA A 249 11.85 -6.44 47.83
N ILE A 250 11.56 -7.61 47.27
CA ILE A 250 10.66 -8.60 47.87
C ILE A 250 11.26 -9.18 49.16
N GLU A 251 12.50 -9.66 49.12
CA GLU A 251 13.15 -10.32 50.25
C GLU A 251 13.48 -9.35 51.38
N SER A 252 13.74 -8.08 51.05
CA SER A 252 13.94 -7.02 52.05
C SER A 252 12.62 -6.43 52.57
N LEU A 253 11.46 -7.00 52.22
CA LEU A 253 10.13 -6.47 52.58
C LEU A 253 9.95 -4.99 52.18
N GLY A 254 10.57 -4.58 51.08
CA GLY A 254 10.55 -3.23 50.56
C GLY A 254 11.49 -2.24 51.24
N MET A 255 12.42 -2.69 52.09
CA MET A 255 13.44 -1.81 52.68
C MET A 255 14.50 -1.40 51.64
N GLU A 256 14.90 -2.31 50.77
CA GLU A 256 15.88 -2.05 49.71
C GLU A 256 15.19 -2.06 48.35
N ARG A 257 14.80 -0.88 47.88
CA ARG A 257 14.20 -0.66 46.56
C ARG A 257 15.17 0.10 45.68
N LYS A 258 16.02 -0.63 44.97
CA LYS A 258 17.03 -0.06 44.07
C LYS A 258 16.95 -0.73 42.71
N GLU A 259 16.89 0.08 41.67
CA GLU A 259 17.05 -0.37 40.30
C GLU A 259 18.53 -0.63 40.04
N LEU A 260 18.86 -1.88 39.72
CA LEU A 260 20.22 -2.29 39.41
C LEU A 260 20.57 -1.88 37.98
N SER A 261 21.83 -1.45 37.82
CA SER A 261 22.36 -0.94 36.56
C SER A 261 22.72 -2.10 35.62
N PRO A 262 22.10 -2.23 34.44
CA PRO A 262 22.51 -3.18 33.40
C PRO A 262 23.78 -2.72 32.67
N GLN A 263 24.29 -1.52 32.93
CA GLN A 263 25.51 -0.98 32.33
C GLN A 263 26.78 -1.26 33.15
N HIS A 264 26.65 -1.56 34.44
CA HIS A 264 27.79 -1.65 35.36
C HIS A 264 28.50 -3.00 35.29
#